data_AF-A0A959KET8-F1
#
_entry.id   AF-A0A959KET8-F1
#
_cell.length_a   1.000
_cell.length_b   1.000
_cell.length_c   1.000
_cell.angle_alpha   90.00
_cell.angle_beta   90.00
_cell.angle_gamma   90.00
#
_symmetry.space_group_name_H-M   'P 1'
#
loop_
_entity.id
_entity.type
_entity.pdbx_description
1 polymer ?
#
loop_
_entity_poly.entity_id
_entity_poly.type
_entity_poly.pdbx_seq_one_letter_code
_entity_poly.pdbx_strand_id
1 'polypeptide(L)'
;MIQLFRKIRRSLIESGRVRRYFTYAIGEIVLVVIGILIALQINNWNEGRKERIIEQKTLHELRVNLNFNVRSIDGFAEEQKGLVEGLEKMIRYLDAGLPYHDSLMQLRTGLFWLEQLALSKSTYETLKNRGIEIISDDSLRLQIVDLHENDYQNFTTLIEAVGLAFYTERASPLARQFGTLKNMWKEPEFYYYLSNKVGWKKDLIGSAMQLKINSLGLIDHIDATINKMNQ
;
A
#
# COMPACT_ATOMS: atom_id res chain seq x y z
N MET A 1 -5.95 31.86 -44.57
CA MET A 1 -4.81 32.77 -44.89
C MET A 1 -5.30 34.21 -44.81
N ILE A 2 -4.63 35.02 -44.00
CA ILE A 2 -4.91 36.46 -43.85
C ILE A 2 -4.91 37.12 -45.24
N GLN A 3 -5.99 37.82 -45.59
CA GLN A 3 -6.22 38.34 -46.95
C GLN A 3 -5.10 39.25 -47.48
N LEU A 4 -4.34 39.86 -46.56
CA LEU A 4 -3.19 40.71 -46.82
C LEU A 4 -2.05 39.95 -47.53
N PHE A 5 -1.66 38.78 -47.01
CA PHE A 5 -0.58 37.97 -47.61
C PHE A 5 -0.96 37.41 -48.98
N ARG A 6 -2.26 37.13 -49.19
CA ARG A 6 -2.78 36.69 -50.49
C ARG A 6 -2.68 37.79 -51.55
N LYS A 7 -2.96 39.05 -51.19
CA LYS A 7 -2.83 40.22 -52.08
C LYS A 7 -1.36 40.49 -52.44
N ILE A 8 -0.46 40.41 -51.46
CA ILE A 8 0.99 40.61 -51.67
C ILE A 8 1.57 39.54 -52.60
N ARG A 9 1.17 38.27 -52.43
CA ARG A 9 1.63 37.18 -53.32
C ARG A 9 1.17 37.35 -54.77
N ARG A 10 -0.08 37.78 -55.02
CA ARG A 10 -0.56 38.06 -56.38
C ARG A 10 0.24 39.18 -57.06
N SER A 11 0.46 40.29 -56.35
CA SER A 11 1.25 41.44 -56.85
C SER A 11 2.70 41.09 -57.21
N LEU A 12 3.34 40.17 -56.47
CA LEU A 12 4.71 39.74 -56.73
C LEU A 12 4.84 38.79 -57.94
N ILE A 13 3.80 38.01 -58.22
CA ILE A 13 3.72 37.16 -59.42
C ILE A 13 3.50 38.02 -60.67
N GLU A 14 2.58 38.99 -60.60
CA GLU A 14 2.29 39.93 -61.70
C GLU A 14 3.49 40.81 -62.09
N SER A 15 4.46 41.00 -61.18
CA SER A 15 5.67 41.79 -61.43
C SER A 15 6.93 40.99 -61.80
N GLY A 16 6.81 39.69 -62.11
CA GLY A 16 7.93 38.84 -62.56
C GLY A 16 8.99 38.51 -61.49
N ARG A 17 8.75 38.85 -60.21
CA ARG A 17 9.72 38.70 -59.11
C ARG A 17 9.60 37.36 -58.39
N VAL A 18 9.78 36.27 -59.14
CA VAL A 18 9.65 34.87 -58.67
C VAL A 18 10.52 34.57 -57.43
N ARG A 19 11.77 35.06 -57.39
CA ARG A 19 12.67 34.86 -56.24
C ARG A 19 12.13 35.46 -54.94
N ARG A 20 11.48 36.64 -55.00
CA ARG A 20 10.86 37.26 -53.82
C ARG A 20 9.61 36.51 -53.41
N TYR A 21 8.81 36.03 -54.37
CA TYR A 21 7.64 35.20 -54.09
C TYR A 21 8.00 33.95 -53.26
N PHE A 22 9.06 33.22 -53.64
CA PHE A 22 9.50 32.04 -52.90
C PHE A 22 9.93 32.36 -51.46
N THR A 23 10.67 33.46 -51.24
CA THR A 23 11.07 33.86 -49.88
C THR A 23 9.87 34.21 -48.99
N TYR A 24 8.83 34.84 -49.54
CA TYR A 24 7.61 35.15 -48.77
C TYR A 24 6.76 33.89 -48.50
N ALA A 25 6.68 32.97 -49.45
CA ALA A 25 5.95 31.70 -49.27
C ALA A 25 6.62 30.82 -48.19
N ILE A 26 7.95 30.76 -48.17
CA ILE A 26 8.72 30.06 -47.12
C ILE A 26 8.47 30.72 -45.76
N GLY A 27 8.54 32.06 -45.69
CA GLY A 27 8.26 32.79 -44.44
C GLY A 27 6.86 32.50 -43.88
N GLU A 28 5.86 32.36 -44.74
CA GLU A 28 4.50 32.02 -44.31
C GLU A 28 4.38 30.58 -43.80
N ILE A 29 5.04 29.61 -44.46
CA ILE A 29 5.09 28.23 -43.98
C ILE A 29 5.78 28.19 -42.61
N VAL A 30 6.92 28.87 -42.44
CA VAL A 30 7.64 28.94 -41.17
C VAL A 30 6.77 29.55 -40.06
N LEU A 31 6.05 30.64 -40.35
CA LEU A 31 5.11 31.25 -39.40
C LEU A 31 3.98 30.31 -38.98
N VAL A 32 3.39 29.58 -39.94
CA VAL A 32 2.34 28.58 -39.66
C VAL A 32 2.90 27.44 -38.81
N VAL A 33 4.09 26.94 -39.14
CA VAL A 33 4.74 25.86 -38.38
C VAL A 33 5.04 26.32 -36.95
N ILE A 34 5.57 27.52 -36.74
CA ILE A 34 5.78 28.09 -35.39
C ILE A 34 4.45 28.17 -34.63
N GLY A 35 3.38 28.61 -35.27
CA GLY A 35 2.04 28.67 -34.66
C GLY A 35 1.54 27.30 -34.19
N ILE A 36 1.71 26.26 -35.02
CA ILE A 36 1.35 24.87 -34.68
C ILE A 36 2.21 24.36 -33.52
N LEU A 37 3.53 24.60 -33.55
CA LEU A 37 4.44 24.16 -32.50
C LEU A 37 4.11 24.81 -31.15
N ILE A 38 3.79 26.11 -31.12
CA ILE A 38 3.35 26.80 -29.90
C ILE A 38 2.04 26.21 -29.39
N ALA A 39 1.06 25.96 -30.28
CA ALA A 39 -0.21 25.35 -29.89
C ALA A 39 -0.01 23.95 -29.30
N LEU A 40 0.85 23.13 -29.90
CA LEU A 40 1.22 21.81 -29.37
C LEU A 40 1.93 21.92 -28.01
N GLN A 41 2.87 22.87 -27.85
CA GLN A 41 3.54 23.08 -26.57
C GLN A 41 2.57 23.49 -25.46
N ILE A 42 1.62 24.41 -25.75
CA ILE A 42 0.59 24.81 -24.78
C ILE A 42 -0.28 23.61 -24.40
N ASN A 43 -0.66 22.77 -25.37
CA ASN A 43 -1.44 21.56 -25.10
C ASN A 43 -0.68 20.58 -24.21
N ASN A 44 0.57 20.26 -24.56
CA ASN A 44 1.41 19.33 -23.80
C ASN A 44 1.69 19.86 -22.39
N TRP A 45 1.90 21.16 -22.21
CA TRP A 45 2.06 21.77 -20.89
C TRP A 45 0.79 21.67 -20.04
N ASN A 46 -0.38 21.90 -20.63
CA ASN A 46 -1.66 21.73 -19.95
C ASN A 46 -1.94 20.26 -19.58
N GLU A 47 -1.55 19.32 -20.45
CA GLU A 47 -1.65 17.88 -20.20
C GLU A 47 -0.75 17.45 -19.03
N GLY A 48 0.53 17.81 -19.06
CA GLY A 48 1.46 17.55 -17.96
C GLY A 48 1.04 18.20 -16.63
N ARG A 49 0.41 19.38 -16.67
CA ARG A 49 -0.20 19.99 -15.46
C ARG A 49 -1.33 19.12 -14.90
N LYS A 50 -2.21 18.60 -15.75
CA LYS A 50 -3.33 17.75 -15.32
C LYS A 50 -2.83 16.42 -14.75
N GLU A 51 -1.83 15.81 -15.38
CA GLU A 51 -1.18 14.59 -14.88
C GLU A 51 -0.60 14.80 -13.48
N ARG A 52 0.14 15.89 -13.25
CA ARG A 52 0.67 16.23 -11.92
C ARG A 52 -0.41 16.41 -10.86
N ILE A 53 -1.54 17.02 -11.21
CA ILE A 53 -2.67 17.17 -10.27
C ILE A 53 -3.25 15.80 -9.90
N ILE A 54 -3.37 14.90 -10.87
CA ILE A 54 -3.85 13.53 -10.62
C ILE A 54 -2.86 12.79 -9.73
N GLU A 55 -1.56 12.85 -10.04
CA GLU A 55 -0.49 12.24 -9.25
C GLU A 55 -0.51 12.73 -7.81
N GLN A 56 -0.50 14.05 -7.57
CA GLN A 56 -0.57 14.62 -6.22
C GLN A 56 -1.80 14.15 -5.45
N LYS A 57 -2.97 14.13 -6.10
CA LYS A 57 -4.21 13.66 -5.48
C LYS A 57 -4.11 12.18 -5.11
N THR A 58 -3.61 11.36 -6.02
CA THR A 58 -3.44 9.92 -5.77
C THR A 58 -2.43 9.64 -4.66
N LEU A 59 -1.31 10.37 -4.62
CA LEU A 59 -0.33 10.28 -3.54
C LEU A 59 -0.93 10.67 -2.18
N HIS A 60 -1.76 11.72 -2.14
CA HIS A 60 -2.45 12.10 -0.91
C HIS A 60 -3.44 11.03 -0.44
N GLU A 61 -4.23 10.46 -1.36
CA GLU A 61 -5.16 9.36 -1.05
C GLU A 61 -4.42 8.11 -0.57
N LEU A 62 -3.26 7.79 -1.17
CA LEU A 62 -2.40 6.67 -0.75
C LEU A 62 -1.88 6.91 0.66
N ARG A 63 -1.34 8.11 0.93
CA ARG A 63 -0.86 8.49 2.26
C ARG A 63 -1.92 8.30 3.34
N VAL A 64 -3.15 8.76 3.09
CA VAL A 64 -4.27 8.59 4.04
C VAL A 64 -4.57 7.10 4.26
N ASN A 65 -4.57 6.31 3.18
CA ASN A 65 -4.82 4.88 3.24
C ASN A 65 -3.72 4.11 4.02
N LEU A 66 -2.46 4.43 3.77
CA LEU A 66 -1.32 3.86 4.49
C LEU A 66 -1.35 4.21 5.97
N ASN A 67 -1.72 5.45 6.33
CA ASN A 67 -1.88 5.84 7.73
C ASN A 67 -3.00 5.06 8.42
N PHE A 68 -4.10 4.77 7.73
CA PHE A 68 -5.13 3.87 8.24
C PHE A 68 -4.57 2.46 8.47
N ASN A 69 -3.85 1.90 7.50
CA ASN A 69 -3.23 0.58 7.61
C ASN A 69 -2.23 0.50 8.76
N VAL A 70 -1.39 1.53 8.97
CA VAL A 70 -0.47 1.61 10.12
C VAL A 70 -1.22 1.50 11.44
N ARG A 71 -2.35 2.19 11.59
CA ARG A 71 -3.18 2.09 12.81
C ARG A 71 -3.78 0.70 12.98
N SER A 72 -4.22 0.07 11.89
CA SER A 72 -4.74 -1.31 11.93
C SER A 72 -3.64 -2.29 12.36
N ILE A 73 -2.43 -2.14 11.84
CA ILE A 73 -1.26 -2.95 12.20
C ILE A 73 -0.91 -2.74 13.68
N ASP A 74 -0.92 -1.50 14.16
CA ASP A 74 -0.68 -1.20 15.58
C ASP A 74 -1.72 -1.83 16.50
N GLY A 75 -3.01 -1.68 16.17
CA GLY A 75 -4.10 -2.29 16.93
C GLY A 75 -3.97 -3.81 16.97
N PHE A 76 -3.65 -4.42 15.84
CA PHE A 76 -3.39 -5.86 15.75
C PHE A 76 -2.21 -6.29 16.62
N ALA A 77 -1.06 -5.61 16.52
CA ALA A 77 0.12 -5.95 17.30
C ALA A 77 -0.15 -5.82 18.81
N GLU A 78 -0.92 -4.83 19.23
CA GLU A 78 -1.26 -4.62 20.64
C GLU A 78 -2.24 -5.69 21.16
N GLU A 79 -3.22 -6.09 20.35
CA GLU A 79 -4.08 -7.22 20.66
C GLU A 79 -3.25 -8.51 20.85
N GLN A 80 -2.32 -8.78 19.93
CA GLN A 80 -1.45 -9.94 20.03
C GLN A 80 -0.59 -9.93 21.29
N LYS A 81 -0.07 -8.77 21.71
CA LYS A 81 0.69 -8.65 22.97
C LYS A 81 -0.18 -9.00 24.18
N GLY A 82 -1.40 -8.47 24.26
CA GLY A 82 -2.32 -8.80 25.35
C GLY A 82 -2.64 -10.30 25.42
N LEU A 83 -2.74 -10.96 24.26
CA LEU A 83 -2.90 -12.42 24.20
C LEU A 83 -1.66 -13.15 24.69
N VAL A 84 -0.45 -12.72 24.30
CA VAL A 84 0.81 -13.29 24.79
C VAL A 84 0.92 -13.17 26.31
N GLU A 85 0.63 -12.00 26.89
CA GLU A 85 0.66 -11.79 28.33
C GLU A 85 -0.31 -12.72 29.07
N GLY A 86 -1.50 -12.94 28.51
CA GLY A 86 -2.48 -13.90 29.01
C GLY A 86 -1.95 -15.33 28.99
N LEU A 87 -1.40 -15.77 27.86
CA LEU A 87 -0.83 -17.13 27.72
C LEU A 87 0.35 -17.35 28.66
N GLU A 88 1.26 -16.39 28.77
CA GLU A 88 2.39 -16.45 29.70
C GLU A 88 1.93 -16.50 31.17
N LYS A 89 0.84 -15.81 31.51
CA LYS A 89 0.23 -15.93 32.83
C LYS A 89 -0.26 -17.35 33.10
N MET A 90 -0.87 -18.00 32.12
CA MET A 90 -1.32 -19.40 32.26
C MET A 90 -0.14 -20.35 32.43
N ILE A 91 0.94 -20.15 31.65
CA ILE A 91 2.19 -20.91 31.78
C ILE A 91 2.76 -20.78 33.20
N ARG A 92 2.87 -19.55 33.73
CA ARG A 92 3.37 -19.32 35.10
C ARG A 92 2.54 -20.03 36.17
N TYR A 93 1.23 -20.14 35.98
CA TYR A 93 0.37 -20.88 36.92
C TYR A 93 0.63 -22.38 36.86
N LEU A 94 0.84 -22.93 35.66
CA LEU A 94 1.21 -24.34 35.46
C LEU A 94 2.58 -24.64 36.07
N ASP A 95 3.58 -23.76 35.85
CA ASP A 95 4.92 -23.89 36.43
C ASP A 95 4.90 -23.90 37.96
N ALA A 96 4.02 -23.11 38.56
CA ALA A 96 3.81 -23.06 40.01
C ALA A 96 2.95 -24.22 40.54
N GLY A 97 2.50 -25.14 39.70
CA GLY A 97 1.63 -26.26 40.08
C GLY A 97 0.26 -25.84 40.59
N LEU A 98 -0.22 -24.64 40.21
CA LEU A 98 -1.50 -24.12 40.69
C LEU A 98 -2.67 -24.85 40.01
N PRO A 99 -3.77 -25.12 40.75
CA PRO A 99 -4.95 -25.69 40.16
C PRO A 99 -5.64 -24.71 39.21
N TYR A 100 -6.38 -25.24 38.25
CA TYR A 100 -7.24 -24.45 37.37
C TYR A 100 -8.22 -23.59 38.17
N HIS A 101 -8.37 -22.33 37.77
CA HIS A 101 -9.30 -21.37 38.34
C HIS A 101 -10.16 -20.72 37.24
N ASP A 102 -11.46 -20.53 37.48
CA ASP A 102 -12.40 -20.06 36.45
C ASP A 102 -12.11 -18.65 35.92
N SER A 103 -11.37 -17.83 36.67
CA SER A 103 -10.88 -16.54 36.17
C SER A 103 -9.96 -16.68 34.94
N LEU A 104 -9.34 -17.84 34.74
CA LEU A 104 -8.53 -18.13 33.55
C LEU A 104 -9.40 -18.38 32.31
N MET A 105 -10.71 -18.62 32.47
CA MET A 105 -11.65 -18.74 31.35
C MET A 105 -11.71 -17.47 30.50
N GLN A 106 -11.45 -16.31 31.10
CA GLN A 106 -11.40 -15.02 30.39
C GLN A 106 -10.27 -14.99 29.34
N LEU A 107 -9.25 -15.84 29.48
CA LEU A 107 -8.13 -15.98 28.54
C LEU A 107 -8.42 -17.01 27.42
N ARG A 108 -9.59 -17.68 27.47
CA ARG A 108 -9.93 -18.77 26.54
C ARG A 108 -10.02 -18.30 25.09
N THR A 109 -10.52 -17.09 24.85
CA THR A 109 -10.62 -16.51 23.50
C THR A 109 -9.26 -16.50 22.83
N GLY A 110 -8.22 -16.05 23.54
CA GLY A 110 -6.84 -16.05 23.10
C GLY A 110 -6.23 -17.42 22.80
N LEU A 111 -6.83 -18.53 23.26
CA LEU A 111 -6.36 -19.88 22.99
C LEU A 111 -6.76 -20.35 21.59
N PHE A 112 -7.97 -20.07 21.14
CA PHE A 112 -8.54 -20.68 19.94
C PHE A 112 -8.82 -19.68 18.81
N TRP A 113 -8.51 -18.39 19.03
CA TRP A 113 -8.71 -17.34 18.05
C TRP A 113 -7.86 -17.56 16.78
N LEU A 114 -8.50 -17.30 15.64
CA LEU A 114 -7.85 -17.22 14.33
C LEU A 114 -7.58 -15.75 14.05
N GLU A 115 -6.31 -15.41 13.93
CA GLU A 115 -5.87 -14.04 13.71
C GLU A 115 -6.27 -13.54 12.33
N GLN A 116 -6.71 -12.29 12.23
CA GLN A 116 -7.03 -11.62 10.97
C GLN A 116 -6.60 -10.15 11.04
N LEU A 117 -6.02 -9.65 9.95
CA LEU A 117 -5.71 -8.23 9.79
C LEU A 117 -6.31 -7.73 8.48
N ALA A 118 -7.27 -6.81 8.58
CA ALA A 118 -7.85 -6.15 7.43
C ALA A 118 -7.06 -4.88 7.07
N LEU A 119 -6.36 -4.93 5.93
CA LEU A 119 -5.67 -3.79 5.36
C LEU A 119 -6.46 -3.22 4.19
N SER A 120 -6.53 -1.90 4.12
CA SER A 120 -7.13 -1.22 2.99
C SER A 120 -6.24 -1.33 1.75
N LYS A 121 -6.85 -1.69 0.62
CA LYS A 121 -6.22 -1.76 -0.70
C LYS A 121 -6.90 -0.84 -1.71
N SER A 122 -7.97 -0.14 -1.35
CA SER A 122 -8.87 0.54 -2.30
C SER A 122 -8.17 1.58 -3.18
N THR A 123 -7.31 2.43 -2.59
CA THR A 123 -6.57 3.45 -3.35
C THR A 123 -5.54 2.81 -4.27
N TYR A 124 -4.83 1.79 -3.78
CA TYR A 124 -3.86 1.06 -4.58
C TYR A 124 -4.51 0.32 -5.76
N GLU A 125 -5.64 -0.37 -5.55
CA GLU A 125 -6.39 -1.02 -6.62
C GLU A 125 -6.90 0.00 -7.65
N THR A 126 -7.32 1.19 -7.20
CA THR A 126 -7.73 2.27 -8.11
C THR A 126 -6.55 2.77 -8.94
N LEU A 127 -5.37 2.97 -8.32
CA LEU A 127 -4.13 3.33 -9.03
C LEU A 127 -3.75 2.26 -10.05
N LYS A 128 -3.73 0.99 -9.64
CA LYS A 128 -3.42 -0.16 -10.51
C LYS A 128 -4.34 -0.24 -11.72
N ASN A 129 -5.65 -0.04 -11.52
CA ASN A 129 -6.63 -0.06 -12.60
C ASN A 129 -6.54 1.14 -13.56
N ARG A 130 -6.07 2.30 -13.06
CA ARG A 130 -5.89 3.51 -13.87
C ARG A 130 -4.55 3.54 -14.61
N GLY A 131 -3.57 2.79 -14.14
CA GLY A 131 -2.20 2.84 -14.60
C GLY A 131 -1.27 3.34 -13.49
N ILE A 132 -0.30 2.51 -13.10
CA ILE A 132 0.65 2.86 -12.04
C ILE A 132 1.61 3.98 -12.47
N GLU A 133 1.78 4.17 -13.79
CA GLU A 133 2.57 5.23 -14.42
C GLU A 133 2.09 6.66 -14.11
N ILE A 134 0.89 6.80 -13.52
CA ILE A 134 0.43 8.05 -12.92
C ILE A 134 1.45 8.56 -11.88
N ILE A 135 2.13 7.65 -11.18
CA ILE A 135 3.24 7.99 -10.29
C ILE A 135 4.50 8.13 -11.14
N SER A 136 4.96 9.36 -11.33
CA SER A 136 6.10 9.70 -12.19
C SER A 136 7.45 9.28 -11.59
N ASP A 137 7.55 9.23 -10.27
CA ASP A 137 8.74 8.74 -9.57
C ASP A 137 8.79 7.20 -9.61
N ASP A 138 9.70 6.66 -10.43
CA ASP A 138 9.88 5.22 -10.61
C ASP A 138 10.21 4.49 -9.30
N SER A 139 11.04 5.09 -8.43
CA SER A 139 11.41 4.48 -7.15
C SER A 139 10.22 4.42 -6.22
N LEU A 140 9.44 5.51 -6.13
CA LEU A 140 8.24 5.56 -5.31
C LEU A 140 7.19 4.57 -5.82
N ARG A 141 6.99 4.53 -7.14
CA ARG A 141 6.06 3.61 -7.79
C ARG A 141 6.38 2.15 -7.47
N LEU A 142 7.65 1.76 -7.54
CA LEU A 142 8.09 0.42 -7.18
C LEU A 142 7.85 0.10 -5.69
N GLN A 143 8.13 1.04 -4.79
CA GLN A 143 7.86 0.85 -3.36
C GLN A 143 6.36 0.71 -3.04
N ILE A 144 5.49 1.46 -3.72
CA ILE A 144 4.03 1.31 -3.60
C ILE A 144 3.62 -0.11 -4.01
N VAL A 145 4.09 -0.57 -5.17
CA VAL A 145 3.74 -1.91 -5.67
C VAL A 145 4.26 -2.99 -4.72
N ASP A 146 5.52 -2.89 -4.28
CA ASP A 146 6.16 -3.88 -3.41
C ASP A 146 5.44 -4.00 -2.06
N LEU A 147 5.11 -2.89 -1.41
CA LEU A 147 4.38 -2.90 -0.14
C LEU A 147 3.00 -3.59 -0.28
N HIS A 148 2.27 -3.29 -1.37
CA HIS A 148 0.89 -3.76 -1.52
C HIS A 148 0.80 -5.20 -2.04
N GLU A 149 1.62 -5.57 -3.02
CA GLU A 149 1.57 -6.89 -3.67
C GLU A 149 2.43 -7.93 -2.95
N ASN A 150 3.50 -7.51 -2.26
CA ASN A 150 4.40 -8.41 -1.56
C ASN A 150 4.20 -8.30 -0.05
N ASP A 151 4.55 -7.19 0.59
CA ASP A 151 4.57 -7.13 2.05
C ASP A 151 3.20 -7.41 2.70
N TYR A 152 2.17 -6.67 2.30
CA TYR A 152 0.81 -6.86 2.82
C TYR A 152 0.24 -8.24 2.47
N GLN A 153 0.49 -8.73 1.26
CA GLN A 153 -0.04 -10.01 0.82
C GLN A 153 0.64 -11.16 1.55
N ASN A 154 1.97 -11.15 1.63
CA ASN A 154 2.76 -12.15 2.34
C ASN A 154 2.39 -12.21 3.81
N PHE A 155 2.23 -11.05 4.46
CA PHE A 155 1.82 -11.00 5.86
C PHE A 155 0.40 -11.57 6.09
N THR A 156 -0.55 -11.21 5.23
CA THR A 156 -1.93 -11.73 5.31
C THR A 156 -1.95 -13.25 5.11
N THR A 157 -1.25 -13.74 4.08
CA THR A 157 -1.16 -15.18 3.80
C THR A 157 -0.43 -15.94 4.91
N LEU A 158 0.62 -15.36 5.51
CA LEU A 158 1.31 -15.93 6.66
C LEU A 158 0.36 -16.10 7.85
N ILE A 159 -0.39 -15.05 8.20
CA ILE A 159 -1.37 -15.09 9.29
C ILE A 159 -2.39 -16.21 9.07
N GLU A 160 -3.00 -16.26 7.88
CA GLU A 160 -4.03 -17.22 7.55
C GLU A 160 -3.50 -18.66 7.60
N ALA A 161 -2.33 -18.90 6.98
CA ALA A 161 -1.71 -20.22 6.92
C ALA A 161 -1.31 -20.72 8.31
N VAL A 162 -0.65 -19.87 9.12
CA VAL A 162 -0.18 -20.27 10.44
C VAL A 162 -1.36 -20.41 11.41
N GLY A 163 -2.34 -19.50 11.36
CA GLY A 163 -3.55 -19.60 12.16
C GLY A 163 -4.31 -20.90 11.89
N LEU A 164 -4.49 -21.24 10.61
CA LEU A 164 -5.14 -22.48 10.20
C LEU A 164 -4.36 -23.72 10.65
N ALA A 165 -3.06 -23.77 10.38
CA ALA A 165 -2.20 -24.90 10.77
C ALA A 165 -2.19 -25.11 12.28
N PHE A 166 -2.05 -24.02 13.05
CA PHE A 166 -2.09 -24.10 14.51
C PHE A 166 -3.44 -24.62 15.01
N TYR A 167 -4.55 -24.19 14.41
CA TYR A 167 -5.87 -24.67 14.77
C TYR A 167 -6.06 -26.16 14.44
N THR A 168 -5.72 -26.58 13.21
CA THR A 168 -5.96 -27.95 12.74
C THR A 168 -5.05 -28.97 13.41
N GLU A 169 -3.78 -28.63 13.61
CA GLU A 169 -2.76 -29.56 14.09
C GLU A 169 -2.63 -29.58 15.62
N ARG A 170 -3.03 -28.50 16.31
CA ARG A 170 -2.80 -28.37 17.76
C ARG A 170 -4.07 -28.08 18.54
N ALA A 171 -4.78 -27.01 18.19
CA ALA A 171 -5.92 -26.55 18.99
C ALA A 171 -7.11 -27.53 18.91
N SER A 172 -7.44 -27.99 17.71
CA SER A 172 -8.57 -28.91 17.47
C SER A 172 -8.35 -30.30 18.07
N PRO A 173 -7.18 -30.96 17.93
CA PRO A 173 -6.92 -32.24 18.58
C PRO A 173 -7.00 -32.13 20.12
N LEU A 174 -6.39 -31.09 20.70
CA LEU A 174 -6.41 -30.86 22.14
C LEU A 174 -7.84 -30.65 22.66
N ALA A 175 -8.64 -29.86 21.94
CA ALA A 175 -10.06 -29.65 22.22
C ALA A 175 -10.87 -30.94 22.13
N ARG A 176 -10.64 -31.77 21.11
CA ARG A 176 -11.32 -33.05 20.93
C ARG A 176 -10.96 -34.07 22.01
N GLN A 177 -9.69 -34.14 22.42
CA GLN A 177 -9.20 -35.12 23.38
C GLN A 177 -9.64 -34.80 24.81
N PHE A 178 -9.56 -33.53 25.23
CA PHE A 178 -9.76 -33.16 26.63
C PHE A 178 -11.07 -32.41 26.89
N GLY A 179 -11.71 -31.86 25.87
CA GLY A 179 -13.04 -31.22 25.92
C GLY A 179 -13.06 -29.86 26.60
N THR A 180 -12.65 -29.77 27.86
CA THR A 180 -12.69 -28.53 28.67
C THR A 180 -11.31 -28.04 29.02
N LEU A 181 -11.17 -26.72 29.22
CA LEU A 181 -9.92 -26.10 29.67
C LEU A 181 -9.44 -26.69 31.01
N LYS A 182 -10.38 -27.02 31.91
CA LYS A 182 -10.08 -27.67 33.20
C LYS A 182 -9.45 -29.06 33.04
N ASN A 183 -9.85 -29.81 32.04
CA ASN A 183 -9.25 -31.12 31.74
C ASN A 183 -7.87 -30.94 31.11
N MET A 184 -7.76 -30.06 30.11
CA MET A 184 -6.47 -29.73 29.47
C MET A 184 -5.42 -29.26 30.48
N TRP A 185 -5.83 -28.52 31.50
CA TRP A 185 -4.93 -27.98 32.54
C TRP A 185 -4.09 -29.05 33.25
N LYS A 186 -4.54 -30.31 33.26
CA LYS A 186 -3.85 -31.42 33.93
C LYS A 186 -2.82 -32.10 33.04
N GLU A 187 -2.76 -31.72 31.77
CA GLU A 187 -2.10 -32.50 30.72
C GLU A 187 -0.84 -31.79 30.25
N PRO A 188 0.30 -32.50 30.15
CA PRO A 188 1.53 -31.91 29.63
C PRO A 188 1.39 -31.31 28.24
N GLU A 189 0.54 -31.88 27.37
CA GLU A 189 0.33 -31.35 26.01
C GLU A 189 -0.23 -29.93 26.03
N PHE A 190 -1.00 -29.55 27.06
CA PHE A 190 -1.52 -28.19 27.18
C PHE A 190 -0.42 -27.17 27.48
N TYR A 191 0.57 -27.53 28.29
CA TYR A 191 1.73 -26.68 28.53
C TYR A 191 2.53 -26.43 27.24
N TYR A 192 2.78 -27.50 26.48
CA TYR A 192 3.45 -27.39 25.18
C TYR A 192 2.63 -26.55 24.20
N TYR A 193 1.32 -26.74 24.17
CA TYR A 193 0.41 -25.93 23.37
C TYR A 193 0.55 -24.43 23.67
N LEU A 194 0.47 -24.05 24.95
CA LEU A 194 0.61 -22.65 25.38
C LEU A 194 1.98 -22.07 25.02
N SER A 195 3.06 -22.79 25.32
CA SER A 195 4.44 -22.34 25.09
C SER A 195 4.69 -22.08 23.60
N ASN A 196 4.25 -23.00 22.75
CA ASN A 196 4.30 -22.81 21.32
C ASN A 196 3.41 -21.64 20.86
N LYS A 197 2.23 -21.50 21.48
CA LYS A 197 1.30 -20.39 21.18
C LYS A 197 1.84 -19.02 21.61
N VAL A 198 2.79 -18.96 22.53
CA VAL A 198 3.51 -17.72 22.86
C VAL A 198 4.54 -17.39 21.77
N GLY A 199 5.33 -18.38 21.36
CA GLY A 199 6.40 -18.20 20.36
C GLY A 199 5.91 -17.59 19.04
N TRP A 200 4.98 -18.27 18.35
CA TRP A 200 4.46 -17.79 17.07
C TRP A 200 3.79 -16.41 17.16
N LYS A 201 3.13 -16.06 18.27
CA LYS A 201 2.53 -14.73 18.46
C LYS A 201 3.58 -13.65 18.58
N LYS A 202 4.71 -13.93 19.25
CA LYS A 202 5.84 -12.99 19.31
C LYS A 202 6.45 -12.78 17.92
N ASP A 203 6.63 -13.84 17.15
CA ASP A 203 7.11 -13.75 15.76
C ASP A 203 6.14 -12.95 14.87
N LEU A 204 4.84 -13.16 15.07
CA LEU A 204 3.78 -12.45 14.37
C LEU A 204 3.76 -10.95 14.72
N ILE A 205 3.94 -10.59 16.00
CA ILE A 205 4.10 -9.20 16.43
C ILE A 205 5.33 -8.57 15.77
N GLY A 206 6.47 -9.27 15.74
CA GLY A 206 7.68 -8.80 15.06
C GLY A 206 7.46 -8.54 13.58
N SER A 207 6.77 -9.45 12.91
CA SER A 207 6.41 -9.33 11.49
C SER A 207 5.46 -8.15 11.24
N ALA A 208 4.47 -7.95 12.11
CA ALA A 208 3.58 -6.78 12.07
C ALA A 208 4.35 -5.46 12.26
N MET A 209 5.29 -5.42 13.20
CA MET A 209 6.14 -4.24 13.42
C MET A 209 7.00 -3.92 12.20
N GLN A 210 7.56 -4.92 11.54
CA GLN A 210 8.32 -4.71 10.29
C GLN A 210 7.42 -4.17 9.18
N LEU A 211 6.20 -4.73 9.04
CA LEU A 211 5.22 -4.25 8.08
C LEU A 211 4.88 -2.77 8.31
N LYS A 212 4.68 -2.37 9.56
CA LYS A 212 4.47 -0.96 9.94
C LYS A 212 5.65 -0.08 9.55
N ILE A 213 6.89 -0.52 9.80
CA ILE A 213 8.09 0.24 9.44
C ILE A 213 8.13 0.48 7.93
N ASN A 214 7.85 -0.54 7.12
CA ASN A 214 7.81 -0.42 5.66
C ASN A 214 6.71 0.57 5.22
N SER A 215 5.51 0.49 5.80
CA SER A 215 4.42 1.44 5.54
C SER A 215 4.79 2.88 5.89
N LEU A 216 5.46 3.11 7.02
CA LEU A 216 5.91 4.44 7.44
C LEU A 216 6.99 5.00 6.52
N GLY A 217 7.96 4.17 6.13
CA GLY A 217 8.99 4.57 5.17
C GLY A 217 8.41 4.99 3.82
N LEU A 218 7.38 4.30 3.35
CA LEU A 218 6.66 4.70 2.13
C LEU A 218 5.90 6.02 2.32
N ILE A 219 5.25 6.22 3.48
CA ILE A 219 4.57 7.49 3.81
C ILE A 219 5.57 8.66 3.76
N ASP A 220 6.76 8.50 4.33
CA ASP A 220 7.80 9.53 4.33
C ASP A 220 8.27 9.87 2.91
N HIS A 221 8.42 8.85 2.05
CA HIS A 221 8.77 9.06 0.65
C HIS A 221 7.65 9.78 -0.12
N ILE A 222 6.39 9.40 0.10
CA ILE A 222 5.22 10.11 -0.47
C ILE A 222 5.22 11.58 -0.05
N ASP A 223 5.45 11.86 1.24
CA ASP A 223 5.46 13.23 1.78
C ASP A 223 6.61 14.06 1.17
N ALA A 224 7.79 13.45 1.01
CA ALA A 224 8.92 14.09 0.32
C ALA A 224 8.60 14.42 -1.14
N THR A 225 7.93 13.51 -1.85
CA THR A 225 7.55 13.69 -3.26
C THR A 225 6.48 14.77 -3.43
N ILE A 226 5.44 14.78 -2.59
CA ILE A 226 4.42 15.84 -2.58
C ILE A 226 5.06 17.21 -2.33
N ASN A 227 5.99 17.30 -1.37
CA ASN A 227 6.68 18.55 -1.04
C ASN A 227 7.51 19.08 -2.23
N LYS A 228 8.20 18.21 -2.97
CA LYS A 228 8.94 18.59 -4.19
C LYS A 228 8.03 19.10 -5.30
N MET A 229 6.82 18.56 -5.43
CA MET A 229 5.87 19.00 -6.47
C MET A 229 5.24 20.38 -6.19
N ASN A 230 5.28 20.84 -4.94
CA ASN A 230 4.74 22.14 -4.51
C ASN A 230 5.76 23.28 -4.57
N GLN A 231 7.02 22.99 -4.90
CA GLN A 231 8.10 23.96 -5.12
C GLN A 231 8.21 24.32 -6.61
#